data_AF-A0A3M1L573-F1
#
_entry.id   AF-A0A3M1L573-F1
#
_cell.length_a   1.000
_cell.length_b   1.000
_cell.length_c   1.000
_cell.angle_alpha   90.00
_cell.angle_beta   90.00
_cell.angle_gamma   90.00
#
_symmetry.space_group_name_H-M   'P 1'
#
loop_
_entity.id
_entity.type
_entity.pdbx_description
1 polymer ?
#
loop_
_entity_poly.entity_id
_entity_poly.type
_entity_poly.pdbx_seq_one_letter_code
_entity_poly.pdbx_strand_id
1 'polypeptide(L)'
;MKQHWWKALGVVIVFYTLLAGLLVPLKPGILDSEPLTANAGSEVVLRVTGYNTHFKAAESSLRAWLKLDESHTLAANRIRALSDKELEIEFELPAFLPSSDKSQSFTLILDNALDGPSVLPRAL
;
A
#
# COMPACT_ATOMS: atom_id res chain seq x y z
N MET A 1 -16.84 49.16 9.39
CA MET A 1 -15.86 48.06 9.51
C MET A 1 -16.21 47.00 10.57
N LYS A 2 -16.90 47.33 11.68
CA LYS A 2 -17.36 46.35 12.70
C LYS A 2 -18.44 45.34 12.24
N GLN A 3 -19.03 45.49 11.06
CA GLN A 3 -20.14 44.64 10.59
C GLN A 3 -19.73 43.57 9.56
N HIS A 4 -18.51 43.65 8.98
CA HIS A 4 -18.06 42.73 7.92
C HIS A 4 -16.81 41.92 8.29
N TRP A 5 -16.24 42.12 9.48
CA TRP A 5 -15.05 41.39 9.94
C TRP A 5 -15.28 39.86 9.96
N TRP A 6 -16.47 39.41 10.35
CA TRP A 6 -16.82 37.98 10.37
C TRP A 6 -16.90 37.38 8.95
N LYS A 7 -17.27 38.17 7.94
CA LYS A 7 -17.26 37.73 6.54
C LYS A 7 -15.83 37.58 6.03
N ALA A 8 -14.96 38.56 6.31
CA ALA A 8 -13.55 38.49 5.96
C ALA A 8 -12.85 37.31 6.65
N LEU A 9 -13.12 37.10 7.94
CA LEU A 9 -12.65 35.94 8.68
C LEU A 9 -13.16 34.63 8.06
N GLY A 10 -14.43 34.58 7.66
CA GLY A 10 -15.00 33.43 6.95
C GLY A 10 -14.25 33.10 5.65
N VAL A 11 -13.94 34.11 4.83
CA VAL A 11 -13.15 33.93 3.61
C VAL A 11 -11.75 33.38 3.93
N VAL A 12 -11.08 33.91 4.96
CA VAL A 12 -9.75 33.43 5.37
C VAL A 12 -9.79 31.97 5.81
N ILE A 13 -10.80 31.56 6.59
CA ILE A 13 -10.96 30.18 7.05
C ILE A 13 -11.20 29.25 5.85
N VAL A 14 -12.09 29.61 4.93
CA VAL A 14 -12.37 28.79 3.73
C VAL A 14 -11.12 28.65 2.86
N PHE A 15 -10.36 29.73 2.68
CA PHE A 15 -9.13 29.67 1.91
C PHE A 15 -8.07 28.80 2.60
N TYR A 16 -7.95 28.92 3.92
CA TYR A 16 -7.07 28.09 4.72
C TYR A 16 -7.43 26.61 4.62
N THR A 17 -8.70 26.22 4.77
CA THR A 17 -9.09 24.81 4.71
C THR A 17 -8.88 24.22 3.32
N LEU A 18 -9.12 25.00 2.26
CA LEU A 18 -8.85 24.59 0.88
C LEU A 18 -7.35 24.37 0.66
N LEU A 19 -6.51 25.32 1.06
CA LEU A 19 -5.05 25.18 0.96
C LEU A 19 -4.54 24.00 1.78
N ALA A 20 -4.98 23.85 3.02
CA ALA A 20 -4.59 22.73 3.88
C ALA A 20 -5.01 21.39 3.27
N GLY A 21 -6.22 21.28 2.72
CA GLY A 21 -6.71 20.06 2.07
C GLY A 21 -5.93 19.66 0.82
N LEU A 22 -5.37 20.64 0.09
CA LEU A 22 -4.56 20.37 -1.11
C LEU A 22 -3.07 20.17 -0.82
N LEU A 23 -2.54 20.78 0.24
CA LEU A 23 -1.10 20.79 0.54
C LEU A 23 -0.67 19.74 1.56
N VAL A 24 -1.57 19.25 2.41
CA VAL A 24 -1.24 18.21 3.38
C VAL A 24 -1.13 16.86 2.64
N PRO A 25 0.05 16.19 2.68
CA PRO A 25 0.24 14.94 1.96
C PRO A 25 -0.64 13.83 2.53
N LEU A 26 -1.07 12.92 1.64
CA LEU A 26 -1.81 11.73 2.05
C LEU A 26 -0.93 10.80 2.86
N LYS A 27 -1.59 9.94 3.66
CA LYS A 27 -0.93 8.91 4.45
C LYS A 27 -0.08 8.00 3.52
N PRO A 28 1.09 7.51 3.99
CA PRO A 28 1.86 6.50 3.26
C PRO A 28 1.00 5.30 2.85
N GLY A 29 1.26 4.75 1.67
CA GLY A 29 0.50 3.62 1.17
C GLY A 29 1.06 2.99 -0.11
N ILE A 30 0.43 1.90 -0.53
CA ILE A 30 0.76 1.19 -1.77
C ILE A 30 -0.04 1.82 -2.93
N LEU A 31 0.64 2.15 -4.02
CA LEU A 31 0.01 2.64 -5.25
C LEU A 31 -0.34 1.51 -6.21
N ASP A 32 0.61 0.60 -6.44
CA ASP A 32 0.48 -0.43 -7.47
C ASP A 32 1.44 -1.60 -7.23
N SER A 33 1.18 -2.72 -7.90
CA SER A 33 2.02 -3.91 -7.90
C SER A 33 2.07 -4.61 -9.26
N GLU A 34 3.26 -5.06 -9.65
CA GLU A 34 3.49 -5.80 -10.89
C GLU A 34 4.30 -7.08 -10.63
N PRO A 35 3.97 -8.23 -11.25
CA PRO A 35 2.87 -8.44 -12.18
C PRO A 35 1.51 -8.55 -11.46
N LEU A 36 0.42 -8.28 -12.20
CA LEU A 36 -0.97 -8.43 -11.71
C LEU A 36 -1.52 -9.86 -11.82
N THR A 37 -0.75 -10.78 -12.40
CA THR A 37 -1.11 -12.19 -12.54
C THR A 37 0.12 -13.07 -12.38
N ALA A 38 -0.07 -14.24 -11.77
CA ALA A 38 0.94 -15.28 -11.68
C ALA A 38 0.30 -16.67 -11.71
N ASN A 39 1.10 -17.67 -12.05
CA ASN A 39 0.63 -19.05 -12.07
C ASN A 39 0.77 -19.67 -10.67
N ALA A 40 -0.20 -20.50 -10.29
CA ALA A 40 -0.07 -21.31 -9.09
C ALA A 40 1.14 -22.27 -9.22
N GLY A 41 1.85 -22.52 -8.11
CA GLY A 41 3.02 -23.39 -8.09
C GLY A 41 4.31 -22.76 -8.61
N SER A 42 4.31 -21.48 -8.95
CA SER A 42 5.53 -20.74 -9.32
C SER A 42 5.96 -19.74 -8.26
N GLU A 43 7.25 -19.42 -8.26
CA GLU A 43 7.79 -18.27 -7.56
C GLU A 43 7.41 -16.99 -8.33
N VAL A 44 6.99 -15.96 -7.61
CA VAL A 44 6.66 -14.64 -8.17
C VAL A 44 7.43 -13.56 -7.43
N VAL A 45 8.06 -12.67 -8.21
CA VAL A 45 8.68 -11.45 -7.71
C VAL A 45 7.74 -10.29 -8.01
N LEU A 46 7.13 -9.75 -6.97
CA LEU A 46 6.20 -8.63 -7.03
C LEU A 46 6.97 -7.31 -6.81
N ARG A 47 6.98 -6.45 -7.83
CA ARG A 47 7.48 -5.08 -7.74
C ARG A 47 6.35 -4.17 -7.27
N VAL A 48 6.52 -3.56 -6.10
CA VAL A 48 5.52 -2.73 -5.45
C VAL A 48 5.97 -1.28 -5.46
N THR A 49 5.06 -0.39 -5.86
CA THR A 49 5.28 1.06 -5.87
C THR A 49 4.48 1.71 -4.75
N GLY A 50 5.13 2.53 -3.93
CA GLY A 50 4.55 3.23 -2.79
C GLY A 50 4.36 4.74 -3.03
N TYR A 51 3.44 5.34 -2.28
CA TYR A 51 3.25 6.78 -2.16
C TYR A 51 3.61 7.24 -0.76
N ASN A 52 4.54 8.20 -0.66
CA ASN A 52 4.97 8.77 0.62
C ASN A 52 5.47 7.71 1.63
N THR A 53 5.97 6.58 1.15
CA THR A 53 6.47 5.46 1.96
C THR A 53 7.95 5.61 2.34
N HIS A 54 8.40 4.80 3.29
CA HIS A 54 9.76 4.79 3.82
C HIS A 54 10.37 3.38 3.80
N PHE A 55 10.20 2.66 2.70
CA PHE A 55 10.59 1.25 2.61
C PHE A 55 12.07 1.01 2.86
N LYS A 56 12.96 1.91 2.41
CA LYS A 56 14.40 1.74 2.60
C LYS A 56 14.81 2.11 4.03
N ALA A 57 14.27 3.20 4.56
CA ALA A 57 14.52 3.60 5.94
C ALA A 57 13.99 2.57 6.96
N ALA A 58 12.89 1.87 6.65
CA ALA A 58 12.28 0.86 7.51
C ALA A 58 12.62 -0.59 7.13
N GLU A 59 13.66 -0.82 6.32
CA GLU A 59 13.95 -2.11 5.68
C GLU A 59 14.03 -3.29 6.66
N SER A 60 14.58 -3.08 7.85
CA SER A 60 14.72 -4.10 8.90
C SER A 60 13.40 -4.53 9.56
N SER A 61 12.34 -3.74 9.38
CA SER A 61 11.01 -3.97 9.98
C SER A 61 9.93 -4.32 8.96
N LEU A 62 10.30 -4.39 7.67
CA LEU A 62 9.37 -4.70 6.59
C LEU A 62 8.80 -6.11 6.73
N ARG A 63 7.47 -6.19 6.62
CA ARG A 63 6.73 -7.44 6.58
C ARG A 63 5.70 -7.37 5.46
N ALA A 64 5.55 -8.46 4.73
CA ALA A 64 4.62 -8.54 3.62
C ALA A 64 3.91 -9.88 3.60
N TRP A 65 2.63 -9.83 3.24
CA TRP A 65 1.77 -10.99 3.11
C TRP A 65 0.84 -10.88 1.90
N LEU A 66 0.59 -11.99 1.22
CA LEU A 66 -0.51 -12.13 0.27
C LEU A 66 -1.67 -12.85 0.95
N LYS A 67 -2.77 -12.14 1.14
CA LYS A 67 -4.01 -12.68 1.72
C LYS A 67 -4.96 -13.10 0.59
N LEU A 68 -5.42 -14.35 0.64
CA LEU A 68 -6.44 -14.87 -0.28
C LEU A 68 -7.84 -14.67 0.29
N ASP A 69 -8.06 -15.14 1.52
CA ASP A 69 -9.33 -15.08 2.23
C ASP A 69 -9.09 -14.92 3.74
N GLU A 70 -10.11 -15.13 4.58
CA GLU A 70 -10.00 -14.97 6.03
C GLU A 70 -9.06 -15.98 6.72
N SER A 71 -8.84 -17.15 6.13
CA SER A 71 -8.07 -18.24 6.72
C SER A 71 -6.75 -18.53 6.01
N HIS A 72 -6.56 -18.02 4.79
CA HIS A 72 -5.40 -18.31 3.96
C HIS A 72 -4.59 -17.04 3.68
N THR A 73 -3.38 -17.01 4.22
CA THR A 73 -2.41 -15.91 4.04
C THR A 73 -1.02 -16.50 3.82
N LEU A 74 -0.29 -15.98 2.84
CA LEU A 74 1.06 -16.37 2.48
C LEU A 74 2.03 -15.27 2.93
N ALA A 75 3.04 -15.61 3.71
CA ALA A 75 4.12 -14.67 4.05
C ALA A 75 5.14 -14.56 2.91
N ALA A 76 5.76 -13.40 2.77
CA ALA A 76 6.86 -13.22 1.83
C ALA A 76 8.09 -14.05 2.23
N ASN A 77 8.73 -14.66 1.25
CA ASN A 77 10.00 -15.38 1.44
C ASN A 77 11.16 -14.40 1.56
N ARG A 78 11.13 -13.36 0.73
CA ARG A 78 12.15 -12.33 0.70
C ARG A 78 11.55 -10.98 0.40
N ILE A 79 12.08 -9.95 1.05
CA ILE A 79 11.69 -8.56 0.83
C ILE A 79 12.97 -7.77 0.59
N ARG A 80 13.00 -6.96 -0.48
CA ARG A 80 14.13 -6.10 -0.82
C ARG A 80 13.64 -4.68 -1.11
N ALA A 81 14.05 -3.72 -0.29
CA ALA A 81 13.77 -2.32 -0.56
C ALA A 81 14.78 -1.78 -1.58
N LEU A 82 14.29 -1.41 -2.77
CA LEU A 82 15.08 -0.77 -3.82
C LEU A 82 15.26 0.73 -3.53
N SER A 83 14.21 1.37 -3.02
CA SER A 83 14.19 2.76 -2.57
C SER A 83 13.13 2.95 -1.48
N ASP A 84 12.91 4.17 -0.99
CA ASP A 84 11.81 4.45 -0.05
C ASP A 84 10.42 4.24 -0.65
N LYS A 85 10.30 4.20 -1.98
CA LYS A 85 9.04 4.04 -2.72
C LYS A 85 8.96 2.79 -3.58
N GLU A 86 10.02 2.00 -3.64
CA GLU A 86 10.08 0.82 -4.51
C GLU A 86 10.59 -0.39 -3.73
N LEU A 87 9.92 -1.51 -3.94
CA LEU A 87 10.09 -2.73 -3.21
C LEU A 87 9.97 -3.92 -4.16
N GLU A 88 10.83 -4.92 -3.98
CA GLU A 88 10.66 -6.25 -4.55
C GLU A 88 10.30 -7.22 -3.44
N ILE A 89 9.22 -7.99 -3.65
CA ILE A 89 8.75 -9.01 -2.72
C ILE A 89 8.68 -10.35 -3.44
N GLU A 90 9.30 -11.36 -2.87
CA GLU A 90 9.33 -12.72 -3.40
C GLU A 90 8.31 -13.59 -2.64
N PHE A 91 7.45 -14.26 -3.39
CA PHE A 91 6.46 -15.20 -2.86
C PHE A 91 6.54 -16.54 -3.60
N GLU A 92 6.42 -17.63 -2.85
CA GLU A 92 6.25 -18.97 -3.41
C GLU A 92 4.77 -19.34 -3.42
N LEU A 93 4.13 -19.33 -4.60
CA LEU A 93 2.71 -19.65 -4.70
C LEU A 93 2.50 -21.17 -4.61
N PRO A 94 1.57 -21.66 -3.78
CA PRO A 94 1.27 -23.08 -3.71
C PRO A 94 0.65 -23.58 -5.02
N ALA A 95 0.94 -24.82 -5.40
CA ALA A 95 0.41 -25.44 -6.62
C ALA A 95 -1.12 -25.65 -6.57
N PHE A 96 -1.68 -25.76 -5.37
CA PHE A 96 -3.11 -25.97 -5.14
C PHE A 96 -3.66 -24.84 -4.28
N LEU A 97 -4.62 -24.11 -4.82
CA LEU A 97 -5.38 -23.09 -4.09
C LEU A 97 -6.69 -23.70 -3.57
N PRO A 98 -7.17 -23.26 -2.39
CA PRO A 98 -8.41 -23.75 -1.77
C PRO A 98 -9.66 -23.18 -2.46
N SER A 99 -9.75 -23.26 -3.79
CA SER A 99 -10.90 -22.79 -4.56
C SER A 99 -11.09 -23.61 -5.84
N SER A 100 -12.33 -23.66 -6.34
CA SER A 100 -12.63 -24.30 -7.64
C SER A 100 -12.46 -23.34 -8.83
N ASP A 101 -12.15 -22.07 -8.60
CA ASP A 101 -12.05 -21.06 -9.65
C ASP A 101 -10.68 -21.09 -10.34
N LYS A 102 -10.68 -20.73 -11.62
CA LYS A 102 -9.45 -20.70 -12.44
C LYS A 102 -8.52 -19.55 -12.12
N SER A 103 -9.01 -18.51 -11.44
CA SER A 103 -8.25 -17.31 -11.08
C SER A 103 -8.70 -16.87 -9.70
N GLN A 104 -7.72 -16.60 -8.85
CA GLN A 104 -7.93 -16.02 -7.54
C GLN A 104 -7.21 -14.69 -7.45
N SER A 105 -7.73 -13.79 -6.63
CA SER A 105 -7.11 -12.48 -6.44
C SER A 105 -6.59 -12.35 -5.02
N PHE A 106 -5.31 -11.98 -4.91
CA PHE A 106 -4.67 -11.79 -3.62
C PHE A 106 -4.69 -10.31 -3.23
N THR A 107 -4.86 -10.07 -1.94
CA THR A 107 -4.65 -8.76 -1.33
C THR A 107 -3.25 -8.72 -0.74
N LEU A 108 -2.44 -7.76 -1.18
CA LEU A 108 -1.14 -7.51 -0.58
C LEU A 108 -1.32 -6.70 0.70
N ILE A 109 -0.74 -7.19 1.79
CA ILE A 109 -0.65 -6.49 3.06
C ILE A 109 0.83 -6.22 3.31
N LEU A 110 1.19 -4.96 3.52
CA LEU A 110 2.54 -4.53 3.86
C LEU A 110 2.51 -3.82 5.20
N ASP A 111 3.50 -4.04 6.04
CA ASP A 111 3.65 -3.34 7.31
C ASP A 111 5.13 -3.05 7.60
N ASN A 112 5.40 -1.88 8.17
CA ASN A 112 6.71 -1.53 8.69
C ASN A 112 6.57 -0.53 9.86
N ALA A 113 7.65 -0.32 10.61
CA ALA A 113 7.62 0.48 11.83
C ALA A 113 7.38 2.00 11.60
N LEU A 114 7.61 2.52 10.39
CA LEU A 114 7.47 3.95 10.07
C LEU A 114 6.11 4.28 9.42
N ASP A 115 5.70 3.50 8.41
CA ASP A 115 4.48 3.73 7.64
C ASP A 115 3.25 3.06 8.27
N GLY A 116 3.47 2.01 9.07
CA GLY A 116 2.42 1.13 9.58
C GLY A 116 1.80 0.25 8.47
N PRO A 117 0.59 -0.29 8.71
CA PRO A 117 -0.01 -1.23 7.78
C PRO A 117 -0.61 -0.52 6.56
N SER A 118 -0.35 -1.10 5.40
CA SER A 118 -0.88 -0.72 4.09
C SER A 118 -1.47 -1.94 3.40
N VAL A 119 -2.57 -1.74 2.66
CA VAL A 119 -3.32 -2.82 2.01
C VAL A 119 -3.57 -2.44 0.57
N LEU A 120 -3.18 -3.32 -0.36
CA LEU A 120 -3.52 -3.24 -1.77
C LEU A 120 -4.39 -4.44 -2.16
N PRO A 121 -5.70 -4.25 -2.31
CA PRO A 121 -6.59 -5.27 -2.86
C PRO A 121 -6.23 -5.58 -4.31
N ARG A 122 -6.42 -6.84 -4.72
CA ARG A 122 -6.19 -7.30 -6.09
C ARG A 122 -4.78 -6.99 -6.62
N ALA A 123 -3.80 -7.23 -5.76
CA ALA A 123 -2.39 -7.02 -6.06
C ALA A 123 -1.80 -8.09 -7.01
N LEU A 124 -2.44 -9.27 -7.05
CA LEU A 124 -2.06 -10.42 -7.87
C LEU A 124 -3.28 -11.29 -8.19
#